data_AF-A0A4S2M793-F1
#
_entry.id   AF-A0A4S2M793-F1
#
_cell.length_a   1.000
_cell.length_b   1.000
_cell.length_c   1.000
_cell.angle_alpha   90.00
_cell.angle_beta   90.00
_cell.angle_gamma   90.00
#
_symmetry.space_group_name_H-M   'P 1'
#
loop_
_entity.id
_entity.type
_entity.pdbx_description
1 polymer ?
#
loop_
_entity_poly.entity_id
_entity_poly.type
_entity_poly.pdbx_seq_one_letter_code
_entity_poly.pdbx_strand_id
1 'polypeptide(L)'
;MANQPLASGLSAQVKKKLEGKRDRQQESEVLDWIEAILGTKLDRSKAYEEILKDGVVLCKLINKIKPGSVKRINENSTMPFKIMENINAFQEAIKAYGVPNSDVFQTVDLFEKKDIAQVTQCIFALGRTCQIHDDFTGPTLGPKLAQENKREFSEQQLKEAANVVSLQYGSNKGASQAGMSMGKQRMILD
;
A
#
# COMPACT_ATOMS: atom_id res chain seq x y z
N MET A 1 -5.70 16.75 -29.63
CA MET A 1 -4.74 16.00 -28.78
C MET A 1 -3.62 16.96 -28.48
N ALA A 2 -3.39 17.33 -27.22
CA ALA A 2 -2.37 18.32 -26.88
C ALA A 2 -0.98 17.70 -27.05
N ASN A 3 -0.15 18.31 -27.90
CA ASN A 3 1.29 18.02 -27.97
C ASN A 3 1.92 18.43 -26.64
N GLN A 4 2.05 17.49 -25.70
CA GLN A 4 2.95 17.70 -24.56
C GLN A 4 4.37 17.79 -25.12
N PRO A 5 5.12 18.87 -24.85
CA PRO A 5 6.50 18.96 -25.28
C PRO A 5 7.30 17.79 -24.67
N LEU A 6 8.25 17.26 -25.44
CA LEU A 6 9.21 16.26 -24.95
C LEU A 6 9.72 16.70 -23.58
N ALA A 7 9.58 15.82 -22.58
CA ALA A 7 9.95 16.12 -21.21
C ALA A 7 11.40 16.60 -21.17
N SER A 8 11.62 17.86 -20.85
CA SER A 8 12.92 18.50 -20.73
C SER A 8 13.04 19.19 -19.36
N GLY A 9 14.28 19.32 -18.88
CA GLY A 9 14.57 19.92 -17.57
C GLY A 9 13.92 19.16 -16.40
N LEU A 10 13.20 19.89 -15.55
CA LEU A 10 12.56 19.34 -14.34
C LEU A 10 11.56 18.22 -14.65
N SER A 11 10.80 18.33 -15.75
CA SER A 11 9.83 17.31 -16.14
C SER A 11 10.48 15.96 -16.50
N ALA A 12 11.66 15.99 -17.12
CA ALA A 12 12.45 14.80 -17.42
C ALA A 12 13.00 14.15 -16.15
N GLN A 13 13.48 14.96 -15.19
CA GLN A 13 13.98 14.47 -13.91
C GLN A 13 12.88 13.80 -13.08
N VAL A 14 11.68 14.40 -13.03
CA VAL A 14 10.50 13.81 -12.39
C VAL A 14 10.14 12.49 -13.04
N LYS A 15 10.03 12.45 -14.37
CA LYS A 15 9.73 11.20 -15.10
C LYS A 15 10.75 10.11 -14.79
N LYS A 16 12.05 10.40 -14.87
CA LYS A 16 13.12 9.46 -14.56
C LYS A 16 13.04 8.94 -13.12
N LYS A 17 12.71 9.81 -12.16
CA LYS A 17 12.53 9.43 -10.76
C LYS A 17 11.32 8.51 -10.57
N LEU A 18 10.21 8.77 -11.26
CA LEU A 18 9.01 7.92 -11.22
C LEU A 18 9.25 6.57 -11.90
N GLU A 19 9.91 6.56 -13.06
CA GLU A 19 10.31 5.32 -13.73
C GLU A 19 11.25 4.47 -12.85
N GLY A 20 12.13 5.10 -12.07
CA GLY A 20 12.99 4.42 -11.11
C GLY A 20 12.26 3.79 -9.92
N LYS A 21 10.99 4.15 -9.67
CA LYS A 21 10.15 3.50 -8.64
C LYS A 21 9.47 2.23 -9.15
N ARG A 22 9.45 2.00 -10.47
CA ARG A 22 8.77 0.83 -11.05
C ARG A 22 9.54 -0.43 -10.70
N ASP A 23 8.83 -1.42 -10.18
CA ASP A 23 9.34 -2.76 -9.96
C ASP A 23 8.59 -3.75 -10.87
N ARG A 24 9.32 -4.34 -11.82
CA ARG A 24 8.75 -5.29 -12.78
C ARG A 24 8.30 -6.59 -12.13
N GLN A 25 8.92 -6.99 -11.02
CA GLN A 25 8.52 -8.18 -10.28
C GLN A 25 7.14 -7.96 -9.64
N GLN A 26 6.95 -6.80 -9.02
CA GLN A 26 5.66 -6.38 -8.46
C GLN A 26 4.57 -6.26 -9.55
N GLU A 27 4.89 -5.70 -10.70
CA GLU A 27 3.95 -5.64 -11.84
C GLU A 27 3.53 -7.04 -12.31
N SER A 28 4.45 -8.01 -12.35
CA SER A 28 4.13 -9.40 -12.68
C SER A 28 3.23 -10.05 -11.62
N GLU A 29 3.57 -9.88 -10.34
CA GLU A 29 2.80 -10.41 -9.20
C GLU A 29 1.36 -9.88 -9.20
N VAL A 30 1.18 -8.60 -9.48
CA VAL A 30 -0.14 -7.99 -9.62
C VAL A 30 -0.95 -8.66 -10.73
N LEU A 31 -0.35 -8.86 -11.91
CA LEU A 31 -1.06 -9.52 -13.00
C LEU A 31 -1.38 -10.99 -12.69
N ASP A 32 -0.47 -11.72 -12.03
CA ASP A 32 -0.70 -13.10 -11.58
C ASP A 32 -1.88 -13.18 -10.61
N TRP A 33 -1.95 -12.24 -9.67
CA TRP A 33 -3.05 -12.12 -8.73
C TRP A 33 -4.38 -11.78 -9.43
N ILE A 34 -4.38 -10.85 -10.39
CA ILE A 34 -5.58 -10.51 -11.18
C ILE A 34 -6.06 -11.73 -11.96
N GLU A 35 -5.17 -12.47 -12.63
CA GLU A 35 -5.52 -13.69 -13.35
C GLU A 35 -6.14 -14.75 -12.44
N ALA A 36 -5.58 -14.92 -11.24
CA ALA A 36 -6.08 -15.89 -10.27
C ALA A 36 -7.48 -15.53 -9.75
N ILE A 37 -7.81 -14.25 -9.59
CA ILE A 37 -9.16 -13.80 -9.18
C ILE A 37 -10.16 -13.89 -10.34
N LEU A 38 -9.76 -13.46 -11.54
CA LEU A 38 -10.65 -13.45 -12.70
C LEU A 38 -10.89 -14.85 -13.26
N GLY A 39 -9.95 -15.78 -13.07
CA GLY A 39 -9.94 -17.09 -13.70
C GLY A 39 -9.66 -17.04 -15.21
N THR A 40 -9.19 -15.90 -15.72
CA THR A 40 -8.89 -15.67 -17.15
C THR A 40 -7.45 -15.25 -17.33
N LYS A 41 -6.78 -15.80 -18.34
CA LYS A 41 -5.41 -15.41 -18.70
C LYS A 41 -5.39 -14.04 -19.38
N LEU A 42 -4.51 -13.16 -18.91
CA LEU A 42 -4.28 -11.85 -19.52
C LEU A 42 -3.26 -11.98 -20.64
N ASP A 43 -3.34 -11.07 -21.62
CA ASP A 43 -2.41 -11.04 -22.74
C ASP A 43 -1.05 -10.46 -22.30
N ARG A 44 -0.17 -11.35 -21.82
CA ARG A 44 1.19 -11.02 -21.37
C ARG A 44 2.13 -10.58 -22.49
N SER A 45 1.70 -10.62 -23.76
CA SER A 45 2.48 -10.03 -24.86
C SER A 45 2.48 -8.49 -24.80
N LYS A 46 1.49 -7.90 -24.13
CA LYS A 46 1.37 -6.46 -23.92
C LYS A 46 2.11 -6.02 -22.66
N ALA A 47 2.56 -4.77 -22.67
CA ALA A 47 3.13 -4.14 -21.48
C ALA A 47 2.08 -4.04 -20.37
N TYR A 48 2.52 -4.14 -19.11
CA TYR A 48 1.69 -4.06 -17.90
C TYR A 48 0.67 -2.92 -17.97
N GLU A 49 1.13 -1.71 -18.29
CA GLU A 49 0.26 -0.56 -18.31
C GLU A 49 -0.75 -0.56 -19.47
N GLU A 50 -0.47 -1.24 -20.59
CA GLU A 50 -1.42 -1.37 -21.70
C GLU A 50 -2.51 -2.41 -21.41
N ILE A 51 -2.22 -3.42 -20.58
CA ILE A 51 -3.21 -4.42 -20.14
C ILE A 51 -4.27 -3.76 -19.25
N LEU A 52 -3.88 -2.82 -18.40
CA LEU A 52 -4.77 -2.17 -17.43
C LEU A 52 -5.41 -0.87 -17.95
N LYS A 53 -4.87 -0.30 -19.02
CA LYS A 53 -5.16 1.06 -19.51
C LYS A 53 -6.63 1.36 -19.76
N ASP A 54 -7.38 0.38 -20.26
CA ASP A 54 -8.78 0.55 -20.62
C ASP A 54 -9.73 0.57 -19.41
N GLY A 55 -9.21 0.24 -18.21
CA GLY A 55 -9.95 0.13 -16.96
C GLY A 55 -10.91 -1.07 -16.91
N VAL A 56 -11.05 -1.86 -17.97
CA VAL A 56 -12.01 -2.97 -18.06
C VAL A 56 -11.57 -4.10 -17.13
N VAL A 57 -10.29 -4.46 -17.16
CA VAL A 57 -9.72 -5.50 -16.29
C VAL A 57 -9.89 -5.11 -14.82
N LEU A 58 -9.65 -3.85 -14.48
CA LEU A 58 -9.78 -3.32 -13.12
C LEU A 58 -11.24 -3.36 -12.63
N CYS A 59 -12.19 -2.93 -13.47
CA CYS A 59 -13.61 -3.02 -13.13
C CYS A 59 -14.09 -4.47 -12.95
N LYS A 60 -13.61 -5.40 -13.78
CA LYS A 60 -13.92 -6.83 -13.65
C LYS A 60 -13.35 -7.41 -12.37
N LEU A 61 -12.13 -7.01 -11.99
CA LEU A 61 -11.46 -7.44 -10.77
C LEU A 61 -12.28 -7.06 -9.53
N ILE A 62 -12.65 -5.79 -9.37
CA ILE A 62 -13.41 -5.36 -8.19
C ILE A 62 -14.83 -5.95 -8.17
N ASN A 63 -15.44 -6.21 -9.33
CA ASN A 63 -16.72 -6.91 -9.40
C ASN A 63 -16.62 -8.39 -9.01
N LYS A 64 -15.46 -9.04 -9.18
CA LYS A 64 -15.23 -10.40 -8.68
C LYS A 64 -14.99 -10.43 -7.18
N ILE A 65 -14.26 -9.45 -6.65
CA ILE A 65 -14.01 -9.30 -5.21
C ILE A 65 -15.31 -8.96 -4.47
N LYS A 66 -16.05 -7.97 -4.97
CA LYS A 66 -17.33 -7.53 -4.42
C LYS A 66 -18.35 -7.36 -5.56
N PRO A 67 -19.28 -8.31 -5.73
CA PRO A 67 -20.30 -8.24 -6.76
C PRO A 67 -21.11 -6.95 -6.69
N GLY A 68 -21.36 -6.33 -7.85
CA GLY A 68 -22.17 -5.11 -7.96
C GLY A 68 -21.42 -3.80 -7.69
N SER A 69 -20.11 -3.85 -7.46
CA SER A 69 -19.25 -2.68 -7.27
C SER A 69 -19.30 -1.69 -8.43
N VAL A 70 -19.20 -2.18 -9.67
CA VAL A 70 -19.25 -1.39 -10.91
C VAL A 70 -20.41 -1.90 -11.76
N LYS A 71 -21.43 -1.05 -11.95
CA LYS A 71 -22.67 -1.40 -12.67
C LYS A 71 -22.50 -1.50 -14.18
N ARG A 72 -21.72 -0.59 -14.77
CA ARG A 72 -21.53 -0.48 -16.23
C ARG A 72 -20.04 -0.40 -16.54
N ILE A 73 -19.59 -1.28 -17.43
CA ILE A 73 -18.21 -1.32 -17.91
C ILE A 73 -18.24 -1.03 -19.42
N ASN A 74 -17.51 -0.01 -19.85
CA ASN A 74 -17.37 0.32 -21.27
C ASN A 74 -16.30 -0.60 -21.89
N GLU A 75 -16.71 -1.73 -22.45
CA GLU A 75 -15.80 -2.67 -23.11
C GLU A 75 -15.41 -2.21 -24.53
N ASN A 76 -14.18 -2.56 -24.97
CA ASN A 76 -13.66 -2.33 -26.32
C ASN A 76 -13.76 -0.87 -26.82
N SER A 77 -13.81 0.10 -25.92
CA SER A 77 -13.92 1.50 -26.28
C SER A 77 -12.55 2.11 -26.55
N THR A 78 -12.36 2.67 -27.74
CA THR A 78 -11.21 3.52 -28.08
C THR A 78 -11.40 4.97 -27.65
N MET A 79 -12.62 5.35 -27.24
CA MET A 79 -12.94 6.73 -26.85
C MET A 79 -12.33 7.07 -25.48
N PRO A 80 -11.48 8.12 -25.38
CA PRO A 80 -10.80 8.50 -24.13
C PRO A 80 -11.74 8.68 -22.93
N PHE A 81 -12.89 9.32 -23.13
CA PHE A 81 -13.84 9.60 -22.04
C PHE A 81 -14.41 8.32 -21.42
N LYS A 82 -14.66 7.27 -22.22
CA LYS A 82 -15.18 5.98 -21.73
C LYS A 82 -14.13 5.19 -20.97
N ILE A 83 -12.87 5.28 -21.41
CA ILE A 83 -11.74 4.69 -20.69
C ILE A 83 -11.57 5.36 -19.33
N MET A 84 -11.59 6.69 -19.29
CA MET A 84 -11.55 7.45 -18.04
C MET A 84 -12.74 7.13 -17.12
N GLU A 85 -13.94 6.94 -17.69
CA GLU A 85 -15.13 6.53 -16.92
C GLU A 85 -14.94 5.18 -16.25
N ASN A 86 -14.37 4.18 -16.94
CA ASN A 86 -14.05 2.89 -16.32
C ASN A 86 -13.03 3.04 -15.18
N ILE A 87 -11.95 3.79 -15.39
CA ILE A 87 -10.93 4.02 -14.37
C ILE A 87 -11.52 4.70 -13.14
N ASN A 88 -12.35 5.73 -13.34
CA ASN A 88 -13.03 6.42 -12.25
C ASN A 88 -14.00 5.49 -11.50
N ALA A 89 -14.76 4.66 -12.23
CA ALA A 89 -15.68 3.69 -11.62
C ALA A 89 -14.93 2.67 -10.74
N PHE A 90 -13.76 2.20 -11.18
CA PHE A 90 -12.89 1.35 -10.38
C PHE A 90 -12.39 2.09 -9.12
N GLN A 91 -11.90 3.32 -9.25
CA GLN A 91 -11.43 4.13 -8.11
C GLN A 91 -12.52 4.31 -7.05
N GLU A 92 -13.74 4.66 -7.46
CA GLU A 92 -14.86 4.82 -6.51
C GLU A 92 -15.25 3.48 -5.86
N ALA A 93 -15.22 2.38 -6.61
CA ALA A 93 -15.50 1.05 -6.09
C ALA A 93 -14.49 0.61 -5.01
N ILE A 94 -13.19 0.81 -5.23
CA ILE A 94 -12.17 0.42 -4.25
C ILE A 94 -12.15 1.31 -3.01
N LYS A 95 -12.49 2.61 -3.14
CA LYS A 95 -12.70 3.50 -1.99
C LYS A 95 -13.86 3.01 -1.14
N ALA A 96 -14.99 2.69 -1.77
CA ALA A 96 -16.16 2.13 -1.10
C ALA A 96 -15.91 0.72 -0.52
N TYR A 97 -14.94 -0.01 -1.06
CA TYR A 97 -14.49 -1.29 -0.51
C TYR A 97 -13.64 -1.11 0.76
N GLY A 98 -12.92 0.02 0.91
CA GLY A 98 -12.12 0.32 2.10
C GLY A 98 -10.65 0.61 1.82
N VAL A 99 -10.25 0.77 0.55
CA VAL A 99 -8.91 1.24 0.21
C VAL A 99 -8.76 2.71 0.63
N PRO A 100 -7.71 3.10 1.37
CA PRO A 100 -7.50 4.48 1.78
C PRO A 100 -7.34 5.42 0.57
N ASN A 101 -7.95 6.61 0.64
CA ASN A 101 -7.85 7.62 -0.43
C ASN A 101 -6.41 8.01 -0.78
N SER A 102 -5.48 7.93 0.18
CA SER A 102 -4.05 8.20 -0.03
C SER A 102 -3.38 7.20 -0.99
N ASP A 103 -3.92 5.98 -1.06
CA ASP A 103 -3.34 4.89 -1.85
C ASP A 103 -3.97 4.82 -3.25
N VAL A 104 -5.10 5.52 -3.46
CA VAL A 104 -5.82 5.53 -4.74
C VAL A 104 -5.12 6.43 -5.76
N PHE A 105 -4.71 5.84 -6.88
CA PHE A 105 -4.09 6.55 -8.00
C PHE A 105 -5.08 7.50 -8.71
N GLN A 106 -4.54 8.49 -9.43
CA GLN A 106 -5.31 9.44 -10.24
C GLN A 106 -5.48 8.92 -11.67
N THR A 107 -6.55 9.29 -12.36
CA THR A 107 -6.87 8.76 -13.70
C THR A 107 -5.75 9.01 -14.73
N VAL A 108 -5.03 10.12 -14.61
CA VAL A 108 -3.87 10.45 -15.46
C VAL A 108 -2.67 9.52 -15.24
N ASP A 109 -2.54 8.93 -14.04
CA ASP A 109 -1.43 8.04 -13.69
C ASP A 109 -1.43 6.79 -14.56
N LEU A 110 -2.62 6.26 -14.85
CA LEU A 110 -2.82 5.11 -15.74
C LEU A 110 -3.07 5.52 -17.19
N PHE A 111 -3.98 6.46 -17.44
CA PHE A 111 -4.39 6.82 -18.81
C PHE A 111 -3.26 7.46 -19.62
N GLU A 112 -2.52 8.41 -19.03
CA GLU A 112 -1.36 9.07 -19.64
C GLU A 112 -0.03 8.45 -19.20
N LYS A 113 -0.06 7.37 -18.40
CA LYS A 113 1.12 6.70 -17.85
C LYS A 113 2.03 7.63 -17.04
N LYS A 114 1.45 8.57 -16.27
CA LYS A 114 2.24 9.52 -15.47
C LYS A 114 2.94 8.88 -14.29
N ASP A 115 2.28 7.93 -13.61
CA ASP A 115 2.83 7.23 -12.45
C ASP A 115 2.28 5.79 -12.35
N ILE A 116 2.84 4.90 -13.16
CA ILE A 116 2.45 3.47 -13.16
C ILE A 116 2.80 2.79 -11.83
N ALA A 117 3.83 3.25 -11.12
CA ALA A 117 4.19 2.71 -9.82
C ALA A 117 3.05 2.95 -8.80
N GLN A 118 2.42 4.12 -8.81
CA GLN A 118 1.25 4.40 -7.97
C GLN A 118 0.05 3.48 -8.29
N VAL A 119 -0.17 3.14 -9.56
CA VAL A 119 -1.21 2.17 -9.96
C VAL A 119 -0.94 0.80 -9.34
N THR A 120 0.31 0.33 -9.43
CA THR A 120 0.74 -0.93 -8.82
C THR A 120 0.53 -0.91 -7.30
N GLN A 121 0.96 0.15 -6.61
CA GLN A 121 0.77 0.28 -5.15
C GLN A 121 -0.70 0.34 -4.73
N CYS A 122 -1.56 0.98 -5.52
CA CYS A 122 -3.01 0.97 -5.29
C CYS A 122 -3.59 -0.46 -5.36
N ILE A 123 -3.12 -1.29 -6.29
CA ILE A 123 -3.58 -2.68 -6.40
C ILE A 123 -3.07 -3.53 -5.22
N PHE A 124 -1.83 -3.31 -4.77
CA PHE A 124 -1.35 -3.89 -3.50
C PHE A 124 -2.18 -3.41 -2.29
N ALA A 125 -2.60 -2.15 -2.26
CA ALA A 125 -3.50 -1.65 -1.22
C ALA A 125 -4.84 -2.37 -1.24
N LEU A 126 -5.43 -2.57 -2.43
CA LEU A 126 -6.64 -3.38 -2.58
C LEU A 126 -6.43 -4.82 -2.10
N GLY A 127 -5.33 -5.47 -2.49
CA GLY A 127 -4.99 -6.83 -2.07
C GLY A 127 -4.84 -6.96 -0.55
N ARG A 128 -4.25 -5.96 0.10
CA ARG A 128 -4.16 -5.85 1.56
C ARG A 128 -5.52 -5.65 2.22
N THR A 129 -6.37 -4.79 1.67
CA THR A 129 -7.74 -4.55 2.16
C THR A 129 -8.59 -5.82 2.04
N CYS A 130 -8.46 -6.59 0.95
CA CYS A 130 -9.16 -7.86 0.77
C CYS A 130 -8.85 -8.85 1.91
N GLN A 131 -7.63 -8.86 2.45
CA GLN A 131 -7.23 -9.74 3.56
C GLN A 131 -7.87 -9.38 4.91
N ILE A 132 -8.46 -8.19 5.04
CA ILE A 132 -9.19 -7.77 6.25
C ILE A 132 -10.65 -8.25 6.19
N HIS A 133 -11.23 -8.33 5.00
CA HIS A 133 -12.62 -8.73 4.83
C HIS A 133 -12.77 -10.25 4.87
N ASP A 134 -13.51 -10.76 5.85
CA ASP A 134 -13.77 -12.20 6.01
C ASP A 134 -14.52 -12.81 4.81
N ASP A 135 -15.27 -11.99 4.05
CA ASP A 135 -16.00 -12.40 2.85
C ASP A 135 -15.09 -12.80 1.68
N PHE A 136 -13.82 -12.37 1.71
CA PHE A 136 -12.88 -12.64 0.62
C PHE A 136 -12.03 -13.88 0.91
N THR A 137 -12.26 -14.94 0.12
CA THR A 137 -11.54 -16.23 0.20
C THR A 137 -10.55 -16.44 -0.95
N GLY A 138 -10.26 -15.39 -1.71
CA GLY A 138 -9.39 -15.45 -2.87
C GLY A 138 -7.88 -15.46 -2.53
N PRO A 139 -7.02 -15.54 -3.56
CA PRO A 139 -5.58 -15.43 -3.38
C PRO A 139 -5.21 -14.07 -2.78
N THR A 140 -4.14 -14.04 -1.99
CA THR A 140 -3.66 -12.82 -1.32
C THR A 140 -2.61 -12.10 -2.16
N LEU A 141 -2.57 -10.78 -2.06
CA LEU A 141 -1.52 -9.94 -2.65
C LEU A 141 -0.97 -8.98 -1.60
N GLY A 142 0.35 -8.99 -1.43
CA GLY A 142 1.05 -8.15 -0.45
C GLY A 142 0.95 -8.62 1.01
N PRO A 143 1.69 -7.96 1.91
CA PRO A 143 1.77 -8.33 3.33
C PRO A 143 0.46 -8.07 4.08
N LYS A 144 0.12 -8.93 5.03
CA LYS A 144 -1.06 -8.76 5.89
C LYS A 144 -0.98 -7.46 6.70
N LEU A 145 -2.06 -6.69 6.73
CA LEU A 145 -2.15 -5.48 7.54
C LEU A 145 -2.05 -5.82 9.03
N ALA A 146 -1.22 -5.09 9.76
CA ALA A 146 -1.01 -5.29 11.19
C ALA A 146 -2.30 -4.98 11.95
N GLN A 147 -2.70 -5.89 12.84
CA GLN A 147 -3.81 -5.65 13.75
C GLN A 147 -3.28 -5.00 15.04
N GLU A 148 -3.97 -3.95 15.49
CA GLU A 148 -3.63 -3.31 16.76
C GLU A 148 -3.91 -4.28 17.91
N ASN A 149 -2.86 -4.70 18.61
CA ASN A 149 -3.01 -5.47 19.84
C ASN A 149 -3.10 -4.50 21.03
N LYS A 150 -4.30 -3.98 21.28
CA LYS A 150 -4.58 -3.17 22.47
C LYS A 150 -4.44 -4.05 23.70
N ARG A 151 -3.37 -3.82 24.46
CA ARG A 151 -3.16 -4.48 25.75
C ARG A 151 -4.01 -3.77 26.78
N GLU A 152 -5.07 -4.42 27.22
CA GLU A 152 -5.85 -3.97 28.37
C GLU A 152 -5.18 -4.47 29.65
N PHE A 153 -4.93 -3.54 30.58
CA PHE A 153 -4.43 -3.85 31.91
C PHE A 153 -5.59 -3.76 32.91
N SER A 154 -5.61 -4.63 33.91
CA SER A 154 -6.62 -4.53 34.96
C SER A 154 -6.42 -3.24 35.77
N GLU A 155 -7.50 -2.69 36.33
CA GLU A 155 -7.40 -1.52 37.21
C GLU A 155 -6.43 -1.76 38.38
N GLN A 156 -6.42 -2.99 38.90
CA GLN A 156 -5.50 -3.39 39.96
C GLN A 156 -4.04 -3.34 39.48
N GLN A 157 -3.74 -3.84 38.28
CA GLN A 157 -2.39 -3.78 37.70
C GLN A 157 -1.95 -2.33 37.41
N LEU A 158 -2.87 -1.47 36.96
CA LEU A 158 -2.59 -0.03 36.77
C LEU A 158 -2.32 0.68 38.10
N LYS A 159 -3.07 0.33 39.16
CA LYS A 159 -2.90 0.88 40.51
C LYS A 159 -1.61 0.39 41.16
N GLU A 160 -1.26 -0.87 40.97
CA GLU A 160 0.03 -1.42 41.40
C GLU A 160 1.19 -0.75 40.66
N ALA A 161 1.07 -0.55 39.34
CA ALA A 161 2.05 0.18 38.54
C ALA A 161 2.23 1.64 38.99
N ALA A 162 1.16 2.32 39.40
CA ALA A 162 1.24 3.69 39.93
C ALA A 162 2.04 3.78 41.25
N ASN A 163 2.09 2.69 42.02
CA ASN A 163 2.83 2.62 43.28
C ASN A 163 4.26 2.09 43.11
N VAL A 164 4.63 1.61 41.91
CA VAL A 164 6.00 1.18 41.60
C VAL A 164 6.83 2.41 41.23
N VAL A 165 7.74 2.79 42.13
CA VAL A 165 8.75 3.82 41.86
C VAL A 165 9.63 3.36 40.71
N SER A 166 9.52 4.01 39.55
CA SER A 166 10.39 3.73 38.40
C SER A 166 11.85 3.92 38.79
N LEU A 167 12.75 3.06 38.29
CA LEU A 167 14.20 3.12 38.56
C LEU A 167 14.83 4.48 38.16
N GLN A 168 14.15 5.24 37.31
CA GLN A 168 14.52 6.58 36.84
C GLN A 168 13.84 7.73 37.61
N TYR A 169 12.94 7.44 38.56
CA TYR A 169 12.31 8.44 39.44
C TYR A 169 13.26 8.82 40.58
N GLY A 170 14.45 9.30 40.19
CA GLY A 170 15.43 9.94 41.05
C GLY A 170 15.78 11.29 40.45
N SER A 171 15.91 12.32 41.28
CA SER A 171 16.41 13.61 40.80
C SER A 171 17.88 13.46 40.40
N ASN A 172 18.19 13.66 39.11
CA ASN A 172 19.58 13.72 38.62
C ASN A 172 20.37 14.90 39.20
N LYS A 173 19.74 15.81 39.98
CA LYS A 173 20.41 16.96 40.60
C LYS A 173 21.45 16.60 41.68
N GLY A 174 21.53 15.34 42.11
CA GLY A 174 22.55 14.87 43.07
C GLY A 174 23.41 13.70 42.60
N ALA A 175 23.09 13.10 41.45
CA ALA A 175 23.85 11.99 40.89
C ALA A 175 25.06 12.52 40.09
N SER A 176 26.06 13.06 40.77
CA SER A 176 27.35 13.35 40.12
C SER A 176 28.17 12.07 40.01
N GLN A 177 28.80 11.83 38.86
CA GLN A 177 29.74 10.73 38.62
C GLN A 177 31.07 10.89 39.39
N ALA A 178 31.11 11.71 40.43
CA ALA A 178 32.28 11.87 41.28
C ALA A 178 32.41 10.64 42.20
N GLY A 179 33.30 9.70 41.84
CA GLY A 179 33.63 8.53 42.66
C GLY A 179 33.27 7.17 42.06
N MET A 180 32.60 7.11 40.90
CA MET A 180 32.37 5.85 40.19
C MET A 180 33.64 5.41 39.46
N SER A 181 34.47 4.60 40.11
CA SER A 181 35.60 3.90 39.47
C SER A 181 35.12 2.55 38.93
N MET A 182 34.80 2.49 37.63
CA MET A 182 34.60 1.22 36.95
C MET A 182 35.94 0.54 36.71
N GLY A 183 36.10 -0.69 37.21
CA GLY A 183 37.26 -1.54 36.91
C GLY A 183 38.21 -1.86 38.07
N LYS A 184 37.83 -1.67 39.34
CA LYS A 184 38.68 -2.17 40.45
C LYS A 184 38.70 -3.70 40.47
N GLN A 185 39.88 -4.26 40.21
CA GLN A 185 40.17 -5.68 40.36
C GLN A 185 40.01 -6.07 41.84
N ARG A 186 39.21 -7.10 42.12
CA ARG A 186 39.05 -7.63 43.48
C ARG A 186 40.35 -8.31 43.88
N MET A 187 41.00 -7.84 44.95
CA MET A 187 42.10 -8.56 45.57
C MET A 187 41.53 -9.81 46.25
N ILE A 188 41.91 -10.98 45.75
CA ILE A 188 41.75 -12.24 46.47
C ILE A 188 43.05 -12.39 47.25
N LEU A 189 42.97 -12.30 48.57
CA LEU A 189 44.07 -12.69 49.46
C LEU A 189 43.96 -14.20 49.69
N ASP A 190 45.07 -14.90 49.48
CA ASP A 190 45.26 -16.32 49.79
C ASP A 190 45.20 -16.56 51.32
#